data_AF-A0A537YSP8-F1
#
_entry.id   AF-A0A537YSP8-F1
#
_cell.length_a   1.000
_cell.length_b   1.000
_cell.length_c   1.000
_cell.angle_alpha   90.00
_cell.angle_beta   90.00
_cell.angle_gamma   90.00
#
_symmetry.space_group_name_H-M   'P 1'
#
loop_
_entity.id
_entity.type
_entity.pdbx_description
1 polymer ?
#
loop_
_entity_poly.entity_id
_entity_poly.type
_entity_poly.pdbx_seq_one_letter_code
_entity_poly.pdbx_strand_id
1 'polypeptide(L)'
;MTVFVNPLAVGPLVLVAAVGEAEGSRGAAAALACAGAEVDSAPLLVDVGGRAPRPTLIASAAAQKLESRLKAQLPDAKAAARGQVCHLAVTAAPDELELVASAAATAREGGVVIHLPAGLLHQWLVAFESQVSAVLLRADLRSDRSLVALAVRDLIGRGVAAAVLKRRLTWVAERRAMFGVLPDGAAGGLPQRLVRQLSGAPQ
;
A
#
# COMPACT_ATOMS: atom_id res chain seq x y z
N MET A 1 -24.76 29.34 6.06
CA MET A 1 -24.65 28.02 5.42
C MET A 1 -23.27 27.95 4.80
N THR A 2 -22.28 27.60 5.62
CA THR A 2 -20.87 27.69 5.28
C THR A 2 -20.45 26.35 4.70
N VAL A 3 -20.20 26.32 3.40
CA VAL A 3 -19.64 25.14 2.72
C VAL A 3 -18.21 24.97 3.22
N PHE A 4 -17.99 23.96 4.06
CA PHE A 4 -16.64 23.48 4.34
C PHE A 4 -16.13 22.80 3.06
N VAL A 5 -15.30 23.51 2.31
CA VAL A 5 -14.42 22.87 1.33
C VAL A 5 -13.39 22.10 2.16
N ASN A 6 -13.53 20.78 2.24
CA ASN A 6 -12.56 19.91 2.90
C ASN A 6 -11.20 20.14 2.22
N PRO A 7 -10.19 20.71 2.90
CA PRO A 7 -8.91 21.01 2.26
C PRO A 7 -8.19 19.69 1.99
N LEU A 8 -8.46 19.13 0.80
CA LEU A 8 -7.81 17.97 0.18
C LEU A 8 -7.78 16.75 1.11
N ALA A 9 -8.77 15.86 0.99
CA ALA A 9 -8.65 14.51 1.55
C ALA A 9 -7.41 13.83 0.92
N VAL A 10 -6.29 13.90 1.62
CA VAL A 10 -5.07 13.16 1.28
C VAL A 10 -5.26 11.78 1.88
N GLY A 11 -5.41 10.81 1.00
CA GLY A 11 -5.42 9.40 1.37
C GLY A 11 -4.10 8.99 2.02
N PRO A 12 -4.13 7.94 2.86
CA PRO A 12 -2.96 7.50 3.63
C PRO A 12 -1.84 7.00 2.72
N LEU A 13 -0.58 7.24 3.10
CA LEU A 13 0.59 6.57 2.52
C LEU A 13 1.08 5.51 3.51
N VAL A 14 0.93 4.24 3.14
CA VAL A 14 1.26 3.10 4.00
C VAL A 14 2.40 2.29 3.39
N LEU A 15 3.48 2.10 4.15
CA LEU A 15 4.55 1.18 3.77
C LEU A 15 4.23 -0.23 4.25
N VAL A 16 4.54 -1.23 3.43
CA VAL A 16 4.31 -2.65 3.74
C VAL A 16 5.58 -3.44 3.51
N ALA A 17 6.07 -4.09 4.55
CA ALA A 17 7.31 -4.87 4.50
C ALA A 17 7.19 -6.17 5.29
N ALA A 18 8.06 -7.13 4.98
CA ALA A 18 8.26 -8.31 5.81
C ALA A 18 9.27 -8.02 6.94
N VAL A 19 9.17 -8.77 8.03
CA VAL A 19 10.19 -8.86 9.07
C VAL A 19 10.74 -10.28 9.06
N GLY A 20 12.07 -10.41 9.07
CA GLY A 20 12.74 -11.69 8.84
C GLY A 20 12.36 -12.27 7.48
N GLU A 21 12.14 -13.58 7.43
CA GLU A 21 11.80 -14.33 6.22
C GLU A 21 10.27 -14.51 6.02
N ALA A 22 9.46 -13.68 6.68
CA ALA A 22 8.01 -13.84 6.66
C ALA A 22 7.40 -13.58 5.28
N GLU A 23 6.82 -14.61 4.67
CA GLU A 23 6.13 -14.49 3.39
C GLU A 23 4.78 -13.76 3.46
N GLY A 24 4.37 -13.22 2.31
CA GLY A 24 3.01 -12.71 2.07
C GLY A 24 2.81 -11.22 2.33
N SER A 25 3.89 -10.45 2.54
CA SER A 25 3.85 -8.98 2.63
C SER A 25 3.24 -8.34 1.38
N ARG A 26 3.59 -8.84 0.19
CA ARG A 26 3.04 -8.36 -1.09
C ARG A 26 1.53 -8.57 -1.20
N GLY A 27 1.05 -9.75 -0.80
CA GLY A 27 -0.38 -10.05 -0.74
C GLY A 27 -1.11 -9.15 0.26
N ALA A 28 -0.50 -8.89 1.41
CA ALA A 28 -1.01 -7.96 2.41
C ALA A 28 -1.09 -6.52 1.88
N ALA A 29 -0.08 -6.06 1.14
CA ALA A 29 -0.10 -4.74 0.50
C ALA A 29 -1.23 -4.63 -0.53
N ALA A 30 -1.40 -5.63 -1.38
CA ALA A 30 -2.49 -5.65 -2.35
C ALA A 30 -3.87 -5.69 -1.67
N ALA A 31 -4.01 -6.42 -0.56
CA ALA A 31 -5.26 -6.48 0.20
C ALA A 31 -5.57 -5.15 0.88
N LEU A 32 -4.55 -4.46 1.40
CA LEU A 32 -4.69 -3.13 1.98
C LEU A 32 -5.10 -2.12 0.92
N ALA A 33 -4.51 -2.18 -0.27
CA ALA A 33 -4.92 -1.35 -1.39
C ALA A 33 -6.38 -1.64 -1.79
N CYS A 34 -6.82 -2.89 -1.88
CA CYS A 34 -8.24 -3.19 -2.15
C CYS A 34 -9.17 -2.55 -1.11
N ALA A 35 -8.77 -2.59 0.16
CA ALA A 35 -9.59 -2.05 1.25
C ALA A 35 -9.63 -0.52 1.33
N GLY A 36 -8.76 0.18 0.60
CA GLY A 36 -8.78 1.64 0.44
C GLY A 36 -9.53 2.11 -0.82
N ALA A 37 -10.09 1.18 -1.61
CA ALA A 37 -10.79 1.55 -2.82
C ALA A 37 -12.21 2.03 -2.53
N GLU A 38 -12.55 3.19 -3.09
CA GLU A 38 -13.91 3.74 -3.05
C GLU A 38 -14.49 3.78 -4.47
N VAL A 39 -15.76 4.18 -4.58
CA VAL A 39 -16.46 4.25 -5.87
C VAL A 39 -15.75 5.21 -6.84
N ASP A 40 -15.33 6.37 -6.34
CA ASP A 40 -14.77 7.47 -7.14
C ASP A 40 -13.24 7.61 -7.04
N SER A 41 -12.60 6.88 -6.11
CA SER A 41 -11.15 6.91 -5.90
C SER A 41 -10.54 5.52 -5.83
N ALA A 42 -9.52 5.30 -6.65
CA ALA A 42 -8.73 4.08 -6.63
C ALA A 42 -7.36 4.33 -5.96
N PRO A 43 -6.92 3.45 -5.05
CA PRO A 43 -5.59 3.53 -4.47
C PRO A 43 -4.52 3.09 -5.46
N LEU A 44 -3.31 3.59 -5.22
CA LEU A 44 -2.11 3.15 -5.90
C LEU A 44 -1.39 2.09 -5.07
N LEU A 45 -1.19 0.90 -5.63
CA LEU A 45 -0.27 -0.10 -5.10
C LEU A 45 1.07 0.00 -5.82
N VAL A 46 2.10 0.45 -5.12
CA VAL A 46 3.48 0.45 -5.61
C VAL A 46 4.19 -0.81 -5.13
N ASP A 47 4.82 -1.54 -6.05
CA ASP A 47 5.54 -2.77 -5.77
C ASP A 47 7.01 -2.62 -6.12
N VAL A 48 7.83 -2.34 -5.10
CA VAL A 48 9.27 -2.09 -5.22
C VAL A 48 10.03 -3.40 -5.37
N GLY A 49 10.83 -3.52 -6.43
CA GLY A 49 11.42 -4.80 -6.85
C GLY A 49 10.40 -5.78 -7.41
N GLY A 50 9.18 -5.30 -7.67
CA GLY A 50 8.06 -6.06 -8.21
C GLY A 50 8.20 -6.36 -9.70
N ARG A 51 7.28 -7.17 -10.20
CA ARG A 51 7.12 -7.39 -11.65
C ARG A 51 6.05 -6.45 -12.17
N ALA A 52 6.29 -5.92 -13.37
CA ALA A 52 5.30 -5.12 -14.10
C ALA A 52 3.94 -5.84 -14.14
N PRO A 53 2.85 -5.15 -13.77
CA PRO A 53 1.52 -5.73 -13.84
C PRO A 53 1.19 -6.03 -15.30
N ARG A 54 0.62 -7.23 -15.56
CA ARG A 54 0.07 -7.53 -16.89
C ARG A 54 -1.20 -6.71 -17.13
N PRO A 55 -1.51 -6.29 -18.37
CA PRO A 55 -2.81 -5.73 -18.69
C PRO A 55 -3.95 -6.66 -18.27
N THR A 56 -5.05 -6.10 -17.75
CA THR A 56 -6.26 -6.87 -17.42
C THR A 56 -7.47 -6.21 -18.05
N LEU A 57 -8.41 -7.01 -18.57
CA LEU A 57 -9.64 -6.50 -19.18
C LEU A 57 -10.64 -5.92 -18.17
N ILE A 58 -10.51 -6.27 -16.89
CA ILE A 58 -11.47 -5.90 -15.84
C ILE A 58 -10.80 -4.92 -14.88
N ALA A 59 -11.18 -3.65 -14.97
CA ALA A 59 -10.80 -2.60 -14.04
C ALA A 59 -11.96 -1.59 -13.88
N SER A 60 -12.05 -0.99 -12.71
CA SER A 60 -12.99 0.08 -12.38
C SER A 60 -12.63 1.37 -13.13
N ALA A 61 -13.63 2.23 -13.35
CA ALA A 61 -13.41 3.54 -13.96
C ALA A 61 -12.42 4.40 -13.16
N ALA A 62 -12.46 4.35 -11.82
CA ALA A 62 -11.53 5.07 -10.96
C ALA A 62 -10.08 4.59 -11.15
N ALA A 63 -9.85 3.27 -11.20
CA ALA A 63 -8.52 2.71 -11.42
C ALA A 63 -7.99 3.04 -12.83
N GLN A 64 -8.83 2.95 -13.85
CA GLN A 64 -8.48 3.35 -15.22
C GLN A 64 -8.13 4.84 -15.32
N LYS A 65 -8.90 5.70 -14.66
CA LYS A 65 -8.63 7.15 -14.58
C LYS A 65 -7.29 7.42 -13.91
N LEU A 66 -6.96 6.72 -12.82
CA LEU A 66 -5.66 6.84 -12.17
C LEU A 66 -4.52 6.37 -13.08
N GLU A 67 -4.67 5.25 -13.77
CA GLU A 67 -3.70 4.77 -14.76
C GLU A 67 -3.47 5.81 -15.87
N SER A 68 -4.53 6.40 -16.42
CA SER A 68 -4.41 7.46 -17.44
C SER A 68 -3.68 8.70 -16.92
N ARG A 69 -3.94 9.13 -15.67
CA ARG A 69 -3.21 10.24 -15.03
C ARG A 69 -1.73 9.91 -14.88
N LEU A 70 -1.41 8.72 -14.39
CA LEU A 70 -0.03 8.26 -14.23
C LEU A 70 0.70 8.21 -15.58
N LYS A 71 0.09 7.65 -16.63
CA LYS A 71 0.70 7.62 -17.97
C LYS A 71 0.93 9.01 -18.56
N ALA A 72 0.04 9.96 -18.28
CA ALA A 72 0.18 11.33 -18.77
C ALA A 72 1.32 12.09 -18.06
N GLN A 73 1.55 11.83 -16.77
CA GLN A 73 2.56 12.52 -15.96
C GLN A 73 3.91 11.79 -15.92
N LEU A 74 3.89 10.46 -16.02
CA LEU A 74 5.03 9.55 -15.90
C LEU A 74 4.96 8.50 -17.03
N PRO A 75 5.33 8.86 -18.28
CA PRO A 75 5.18 7.97 -19.43
C PRO A 75 5.94 6.63 -19.30
N ASP A 76 7.07 6.65 -18.60
CA ASP A 76 7.92 5.46 -18.40
C ASP A 76 7.46 4.59 -17.21
N ALA A 77 6.48 5.06 -16.43
CA ALA A 77 5.96 4.32 -15.29
C ALA A 77 5.17 3.09 -15.75
N LYS A 78 5.52 1.93 -15.21
CA LYS A 78 4.86 0.65 -15.51
C LYS A 78 3.60 0.49 -14.66
N ALA A 79 2.63 1.38 -14.90
CA ALA A 79 1.34 1.40 -14.24
C ALA A 79 0.27 0.61 -15.02
N ALA A 80 -0.62 -0.09 -14.32
CA ALA A 80 -1.81 -0.73 -14.89
C ALA A 80 -2.97 -0.80 -13.90
N ALA A 81 -4.17 -0.44 -14.35
CA ALA A 81 -5.40 -0.62 -13.60
C ALA A 81 -5.81 -2.11 -13.55
N ARG A 82 -6.16 -2.59 -12.35
CA ARG A 82 -6.55 -3.97 -12.09
C ARG A 82 -7.65 -4.00 -11.03
N GLY A 83 -8.86 -4.43 -11.41
CA GLY A 83 -10.00 -4.38 -10.52
C GLY A 83 -10.22 -2.96 -9.97
N GLN A 84 -10.15 -2.78 -8.66
CA GLN A 84 -10.34 -1.50 -7.97
C GLN A 84 -9.05 -0.75 -7.67
N VAL A 85 -7.88 -1.28 -8.07
CA VAL A 85 -6.56 -0.74 -7.70
C VAL A 85 -5.75 -0.40 -8.96
N CYS A 86 -4.93 0.65 -8.89
CA CYS A 86 -3.89 0.88 -9.88
C CYS A 86 -2.57 0.32 -9.38
N HIS A 87 -1.95 -0.60 -10.12
CA HIS A 87 -0.66 -1.20 -9.76
C HIS A 87 0.46 -0.44 -10.46
N LEU A 88 1.55 -0.17 -9.76
CA LEU A 88 2.79 0.37 -10.30
C LEU A 88 3.95 -0.52 -9.86
N ALA A 89 4.72 -1.04 -10.81
CA ALA A 89 5.97 -1.74 -10.49
C ALA A 89 7.15 -0.81 -10.69
N VAL A 90 8.04 -0.77 -9.71
CA VAL A 90 9.30 -0.01 -9.77
C VAL A 90 10.47 -0.93 -9.45
N THR A 91 11.65 -0.61 -9.96
CA THR A 91 12.84 -1.37 -9.57
C THR A 91 13.25 -1.01 -8.13
N ALA A 92 14.12 -1.84 -7.53
CA ALA A 92 14.69 -1.55 -6.21
C ALA A 92 15.88 -0.58 -6.28
N ALA A 93 16.08 0.11 -7.41
CA ALA A 93 17.16 1.06 -7.60
C ALA A 93 16.89 2.34 -6.79
N PRO A 94 17.93 2.99 -6.22
CA PRO A 94 17.76 4.23 -5.46
C PRO A 94 17.08 5.34 -6.25
N ASP A 95 17.32 5.40 -7.56
CA ASP A 95 16.86 6.46 -8.46
C ASP A 95 15.33 6.43 -8.69
N GLU A 96 14.67 5.32 -8.33
CA GLU A 96 13.22 5.16 -8.50
C GLU A 96 12.40 5.86 -7.40
N LEU A 97 13.06 6.39 -6.38
CA LEU A 97 12.41 7.07 -5.27
C LEU A 97 11.64 8.31 -5.72
N GLU A 98 12.22 9.11 -6.63
CA GLU A 98 11.59 10.30 -7.20
C GLU A 98 10.36 9.96 -8.05
N LEU A 99 10.44 8.84 -8.80
CA LEU A 99 9.32 8.32 -9.57
C LEU A 99 8.17 7.91 -8.65
N VAL A 100 8.47 7.23 -7.54
CA VAL A 100 7.42 6.85 -6.58
C VAL A 100 6.85 8.04 -5.84
N ALA A 101 7.66 9.03 -5.45
CA ALA A 101 7.17 10.26 -4.85
C ALA A 101 6.21 11.01 -5.81
N SER A 102 6.58 11.10 -7.08
CA SER A 102 5.72 11.70 -8.12
C SER A 102 4.42 10.92 -8.30
N ALA A 103 4.49 9.59 -8.39
CA ALA A 103 3.32 8.73 -8.52
C ALA A 103 2.39 8.81 -7.28
N ALA A 104 2.97 8.89 -6.08
CA ALA A 104 2.22 9.06 -4.84
C ALA A 104 1.48 10.41 -4.82
N ALA A 105 2.10 11.48 -5.30
CA ALA A 105 1.45 12.78 -5.45
C ALA A 105 0.27 12.73 -6.43
N THR A 106 0.39 12.01 -7.56
CA THR A 106 -0.70 11.78 -8.51
C THR A 106 -1.87 11.00 -7.91
N ALA A 107 -1.58 10.04 -7.01
CA ALA A 107 -2.54 9.14 -6.40
C ALA A 107 -3.08 9.61 -5.04
N ARG A 108 -2.74 10.84 -4.61
CA ARG A 108 -3.02 11.34 -3.26
C ARG A 108 -4.46 11.18 -2.78
N GLU A 109 -5.45 11.23 -3.67
CA GLU A 109 -6.87 11.18 -3.31
C GLU A 109 -7.32 9.79 -2.87
N GLY A 110 -6.78 8.72 -3.48
CA GLY A 110 -7.18 7.33 -3.20
C GLY A 110 -6.29 6.61 -2.18
N GLY A 111 -5.21 7.25 -1.72
CA GLY A 111 -4.20 6.63 -0.89
C GLY A 111 -3.17 5.80 -1.66
N VAL A 112 -2.04 5.56 -1.00
CA VAL A 112 -0.86 4.91 -1.59
C VAL A 112 -0.40 3.81 -0.66
N VAL A 113 -0.26 2.61 -1.21
CA VAL A 113 0.32 1.46 -0.50
C VAL A 113 1.60 1.07 -1.19
N ILE A 114 2.72 1.12 -0.48
CA ILE A 114 4.05 0.81 -1.02
C ILE A 114 4.52 -0.51 -0.41
N HIS A 115 4.53 -1.57 -1.20
CA HIS A 115 5.21 -2.81 -0.85
C HIS A 115 6.70 -2.68 -1.15
N LEU A 116 7.55 -3.03 -0.18
CA LEU A 116 9.00 -2.99 -0.34
C LEU A 116 9.71 -4.18 0.32
N PRO A 117 10.87 -4.60 -0.23
CA PRO A 117 11.78 -5.53 0.43
C PRO A 117 12.23 -5.00 1.80
N ALA A 118 12.35 -5.89 2.79
CA ALA A 118 12.63 -5.51 4.18
C ALA A 118 13.87 -4.60 4.34
N GLY A 119 14.94 -4.87 3.59
CA GLY A 119 16.18 -4.09 3.63
C GLY A 119 16.05 -2.62 3.18
N LEU A 120 14.95 -2.27 2.50
CA LEU A 120 14.69 -0.91 2.02
C LEU A 120 13.80 -0.08 2.96
N LEU A 121 13.22 -0.69 4.00
CA LEU A 121 12.23 -0.02 4.85
C LEU A 121 12.78 1.28 5.46
N HIS A 122 13.99 1.23 6.00
CA HIS A 122 14.59 2.40 6.66
C HIS A 122 14.84 3.56 5.68
N GLN A 123 15.42 3.27 4.51
CA GLN A 123 15.68 4.27 3.47
C GLN A 123 14.36 4.95 3.03
N TRP A 124 13.30 4.17 2.85
CA TRP A 124 12.01 4.68 2.42
C TRP A 124 11.28 5.45 3.52
N LEU A 125 11.42 5.06 4.78
CA LEU A 125 10.92 5.84 5.92
C LEU A 125 11.57 7.22 5.99
N VAL A 126 12.88 7.32 5.76
CA VAL A 126 13.59 8.61 5.74
C VAL A 126 13.15 9.45 4.55
N ALA A 127 13.00 8.85 3.37
CA ALA A 127 12.57 9.55 2.16
C ALA A 127 11.15 10.13 2.25
N PHE A 128 10.24 9.43 2.92
CA PHE A 128 8.82 9.80 3.00
C PHE A 128 8.41 10.25 4.41
N GLU A 129 9.36 10.69 5.25
CA GLU A 129 9.18 10.85 6.71
C GLU A 129 7.88 11.57 7.12
N SER A 130 7.56 12.70 6.49
CA SER A 130 6.36 13.48 6.81
C SER A 130 5.06 13.00 6.14
N GLN A 131 5.17 12.05 5.21
CA GLN A 131 4.06 11.55 4.40
C GLN A 131 3.58 10.17 4.84
N VAL A 132 4.45 9.33 5.43
CA VAL A 132 4.08 7.99 5.89
C VAL A 132 3.10 8.08 7.06
N SER A 133 1.86 7.68 6.83
CA SER A 133 0.85 7.64 7.88
C SER A 133 0.99 6.39 8.74
N ALA A 134 1.39 5.27 8.14
CA ALA A 134 1.54 4.01 8.85
C ALA A 134 2.49 3.02 8.16
N VAL A 135 2.90 1.99 8.91
CA VAL A 135 3.63 0.82 8.41
C VAL A 135 2.92 -0.46 8.80
N LEU A 136 2.72 -1.35 7.82
CA LEU A 136 2.26 -2.72 8.03
C LEU A 136 3.43 -3.70 7.91
N LEU A 137 3.73 -4.38 9.01
CA LEU A 137 4.75 -5.41 9.08
C LEU A 137 4.13 -6.80 8.99
N ARG A 138 4.55 -7.60 8.01
CA ARG A 138 4.25 -9.04 7.96
C ARG A 138 5.36 -9.79 8.72
N ALA A 139 4.99 -10.58 9.72
CA ALA A 139 5.96 -11.33 10.53
C ALA A 139 5.42 -12.69 10.98
N ASP A 140 6.32 -13.66 11.20
CA ASP A 140 6.04 -14.85 12.00
C ASP A 140 6.50 -14.60 13.45
N LEU A 141 5.56 -14.41 14.36
CA LEU A 141 5.90 -14.09 15.75
C LEU A 141 6.52 -15.26 16.53
N ARG A 142 6.55 -16.47 15.97
CA ARG A 142 7.25 -17.59 16.61
C ARG A 142 8.76 -17.44 16.48
N SER A 143 9.23 -16.96 15.34
CA SER A 143 10.65 -16.72 15.04
C SER A 143 11.09 -15.29 15.32
N ASP A 144 10.26 -14.31 14.96
CA ASP A 144 10.72 -12.93 14.77
C ASP A 144 10.23 -11.97 15.86
N ARG A 145 9.76 -12.49 17.00
CA ARG A 145 9.16 -11.66 18.06
C ARG A 145 10.06 -10.49 18.49
N SER A 146 11.36 -10.75 18.70
CA SER A 146 12.31 -9.72 19.13
C SER A 146 12.57 -8.68 18.04
N LEU A 147 12.70 -9.12 16.77
CA LEU A 147 12.87 -8.23 15.63
C LEU A 147 11.64 -7.34 15.41
N VAL A 148 10.44 -7.92 15.51
CA VAL A 148 9.18 -7.17 15.41
C VAL A 148 9.07 -6.16 16.55
N ALA A 149 9.40 -6.53 17.78
CA ALA A 149 9.35 -5.60 18.91
C ALA A 149 10.31 -4.42 18.71
N LEU A 150 11.52 -4.68 18.20
CA LEU A 150 12.51 -3.64 17.87
C LEU A 150 11.99 -2.72 16.75
N ALA A 151 11.49 -3.29 15.65
CA ALA A 151 10.99 -2.53 14.51
C ALA A 151 9.78 -1.66 14.90
N VAL A 152 8.81 -2.22 15.66
CA VAL A 152 7.65 -1.47 16.14
C VAL A 152 8.06 -0.34 17.09
N ARG A 153 9.04 -0.60 17.97
CA ARG A 153 9.56 0.44 18.87
C ARG A 153 10.23 1.59 18.12
N ASP A 154 11.02 1.29 17.08
CA ASP A 154 11.64 2.31 16.22
C ASP A 154 10.57 3.15 15.50
N LEU A 155 9.56 2.50 14.90
CA LEU A 155 8.45 3.19 14.22
C LEU A 155 7.65 4.11 15.16
N ILE A 156 7.31 3.62 16.36
CA ILE A 156 6.62 4.44 17.38
C ILE A 156 7.52 5.59 17.82
N GLY A 157 8.83 5.37 17.98
CA GLY A 157 9.80 6.42 18.30
C GLY A 157 9.88 7.53 17.24
N ARG A 158 9.53 7.22 15.98
CA ARG A 158 9.42 8.17 14.86
C ARG A 158 8.02 8.80 14.73
N GLY A 159 7.07 8.46 15.60
CA GLY A 159 5.69 8.93 15.51
C GLY A 159 4.86 8.28 14.40
N VAL A 160 5.34 7.17 13.80
CA VAL A 160 4.65 6.47 12.71
C VAL A 160 3.79 5.35 13.28
N ALA A 161 2.52 5.27 12.86
CA ALA A 161 1.63 4.19 13.29
C ALA A 161 2.13 2.83 12.76
N ALA A 162 2.22 1.82 13.62
CA ALA A 162 2.68 0.49 13.24
C ALA A 162 1.60 -0.57 13.48
N ALA A 163 1.38 -1.44 12.49
CA ALA A 163 0.54 -2.63 12.63
C ALA A 163 1.32 -3.88 12.22
N VAL A 164 1.01 -5.02 12.85
CA VAL A 164 1.68 -6.30 12.58
C VAL A 164 0.66 -7.33 12.11
N LEU A 165 0.81 -7.79 10.87
CA LEU A 165 0.09 -8.93 10.34
C LEU A 165 0.80 -10.23 10.73
N LYS A 166 0.23 -10.91 11.74
CA LYS A 166 0.80 -12.10 12.37
C LYS A 166 0.62 -13.39 11.56
N ARG A 167 -0.38 -13.44 10.68
CA ARG A 167 -0.68 -14.60 9.83
C ARG A 167 -0.80 -14.17 8.39
N ARG A 168 -0.32 -15.00 7.46
CA ARG A 168 -0.50 -14.77 6.03
C ARG A 168 -1.99 -14.79 5.71
N LEU A 169 -2.36 -14.03 4.68
CA LEU A 169 -3.67 -14.18 4.06
C LEU A 169 -3.85 -15.61 3.53
N THR A 170 -5.09 -16.04 3.37
CA THR A 170 -5.34 -17.30 2.66
C THR A 170 -4.96 -17.14 1.18
N TRP A 171 -4.60 -18.25 0.54
CA TRP A 171 -4.21 -18.23 -0.88
C TRP A 171 -5.28 -17.58 -1.78
N VAL A 172 -6.56 -17.85 -1.53
CA VAL A 172 -7.68 -17.24 -2.27
C VAL A 172 -7.74 -15.74 -2.04
N ALA A 173 -7.62 -15.28 -0.80
CA ALA A 173 -7.66 -13.85 -0.47
C ALA A 173 -6.48 -13.11 -1.09
N GLU A 174 -5.26 -13.67 -1.00
CA GLU A 174 -4.06 -13.11 -1.61
C GLU A 174 -4.18 -13.04 -3.14
N ARG A 175 -4.69 -14.09 -3.79
CA ARG A 175 -4.91 -14.08 -5.25
C ARG A 175 -5.91 -12.99 -5.65
N ARG A 176 -7.06 -12.90 -4.96
CA ARG A 176 -8.07 -11.86 -5.24
C ARG A 176 -7.54 -10.45 -5.01
N ALA A 177 -6.75 -10.26 -3.95
CA ALA A 177 -6.10 -8.98 -3.67
C ALA A 177 -5.14 -8.57 -4.79
N MET A 178 -4.31 -9.50 -5.29
CA MET A 178 -3.38 -9.23 -6.40
C MET A 178 -4.08 -8.94 -7.74
N PHE A 179 -5.37 -9.27 -7.86
CA PHE A 179 -6.22 -8.87 -8.99
C PHE A 179 -7.05 -7.60 -8.71
N GLY A 180 -6.91 -6.99 -7.53
CA GLY A 180 -7.64 -5.79 -7.15
C GLY A 180 -9.13 -6.01 -6.89
N VAL A 181 -9.54 -7.22 -6.50
CA VAL A 181 -10.96 -7.61 -6.37
C VAL A 181 -11.28 -8.30 -5.04
N LEU A 182 -10.47 -8.04 -4.01
CA LEU A 182 -10.74 -8.53 -2.66
C LEU A 182 -11.74 -7.60 -1.97
N PRO A 183 -12.94 -8.09 -1.58
CA PRO A 183 -13.91 -7.28 -0.85
C PRO A 183 -13.44 -6.98 0.56
N ASP A 184 -13.92 -5.88 1.11
CA ASP A 184 -13.73 -5.52 2.50
C ASP A 184 -14.24 -6.62 3.43
N GLY A 185 -13.44 -6.95 4.45
CA GLY A 185 -13.78 -7.98 5.43
C GLY A 185 -13.87 -9.40 4.89
N ALA A 186 -13.38 -9.66 3.66
CA ALA A 186 -13.39 -11.00 3.09
C ALA A 186 -12.72 -12.05 4.01
N ALA A 187 -13.31 -13.24 4.06
CA ALA A 187 -12.77 -14.35 4.84
C ALA A 187 -11.33 -14.69 4.43
N GLY A 188 -10.42 -14.72 5.41
CA GLY A 188 -8.99 -14.94 5.17
C GLY A 188 -8.23 -13.72 4.62
N GLY A 189 -8.90 -12.56 4.51
CA GLY A 189 -8.32 -11.25 4.19
C GLY A 189 -7.74 -10.53 5.41
N LEU A 190 -7.50 -9.23 5.27
CA LEU A 190 -7.01 -8.39 6.38
C LEU A 190 -8.12 -8.18 7.44
N PRO A 191 -7.79 -8.22 8.73
CA PRO A 191 -8.74 -7.86 9.78
C PRO A 191 -9.21 -6.41 9.62
N GLN A 192 -10.51 -6.14 9.70
CA GLN A 192 -11.06 -4.80 9.50
C GLN A 192 -10.50 -3.76 10.50
N ARG A 193 -10.23 -4.18 11.74
CA ARG A 193 -9.56 -3.33 12.74
C ARG A 193 -8.17 -2.88 12.29
N LEU A 194 -7.42 -3.77 11.63
CA LEU A 194 -6.09 -3.47 11.12
C LEU A 194 -6.17 -2.47 9.96
N VAL A 195 -7.13 -2.65 9.05
CA VAL A 195 -7.36 -1.70 7.96
C VAL A 195 -7.67 -0.31 8.52
N ARG A 196 -8.66 -0.17 9.42
CA ARG A 196 -9.02 1.14 10.01
C ARG A 196 -7.83 1.82 10.70
N GLN A 197 -7.02 1.05 11.42
CA GLN A 197 -5.82 1.56 12.09
C GLN A 197 -4.81 2.15 11.09
N LEU A 198 -4.63 1.51 9.92
CA LEU A 198 -3.68 1.95 8.89
C LEU A 198 -4.22 3.09 8.03
N SER A 199 -5.54 3.14 7.83
CA SER A 199 -6.19 4.16 7.00
C SER A 199 -6.37 5.50 7.71
N GLY A 200 -6.12 5.58 9.02
CA GLY A 200 -6.33 6.80 9.80
C GLY A 200 -7.81 7.14 10.05
N ALA A 201 -8.73 6.21 9.78
CA ALA A 201 -10.15 6.42 10.05
C ALA A 201 -10.41 6.47 11.57
N PRO A 202 -11.20 7.44 12.08
CA PRO A 202 -11.49 7.55 13.50
C PRO A 202 -12.21 6.30 14.04
N GLN A 203 -11.95 5.98 15.31
CA GLN A 203 -12.57 4.85 16.04
C GLN A 203 -14.02 5.10 16.38
#